data_AF-A0A7V7GSB2-F1
#
_entry.id   AF-A0A7V7GSB2-F1
#
_cell.length_a   1.000
_cell.length_b   1.000
_cell.length_c   1.000
_cell.angle_alpha   90.00
_cell.angle_beta   90.00
_cell.angle_gamma   90.00
#
_symmetry.space_group_name_H-M   'P 1'
#
loop_
_entity.id
_entity.type
_entity.pdbx_description
1 polymer ?
#
loop_
_entity_poly.entity_id
_entity_poly.type
_entity_poly.pdbx_seq_one_letter_code
_entity_poly.pdbx_strand_id
1 'polypeptide(L)' 'MSAKTQPAQIFTCDGRQHCSQMRSRAEAEYFVRHCPNTKMDGDHDGVPCENDSRF' A
#
# COMPACT_ATOMS: atom_id res chain seq x y z
N MET A 1 8.08 -20.70 1.24
CA MET A 1 8.42 -20.22 -0.12
C MET A 1 8.76 -18.73 0.00
N SER A 2 9.98 -18.39 -0.44
CA SER A 2 10.70 -17.11 -0.49
C SER A 2 10.17 -15.89 0.28
N ALA A 3 10.91 -15.51 1.33
CA ALA A 3 10.98 -14.16 1.85
C ALA A 3 11.37 -13.20 0.70
N LYS A 4 10.41 -12.43 0.20
CA LYS A 4 10.70 -11.32 -0.70
C LYS A 4 11.17 -10.16 0.16
N THR A 5 12.48 -10.10 0.43
CA THR A 5 13.15 -8.82 0.71
C THR A 5 12.94 -7.95 -0.52
N GLN A 6 11.82 -7.24 -0.55
CA GLN A 6 11.57 -6.27 -1.59
C GLN A 6 12.66 -5.20 -1.43
N PRO A 7 13.31 -4.77 -2.53
CA PRO A 7 14.26 -3.66 -2.45
C PRO A 7 13.58 -2.55 -1.67
N ALA A 8 14.32 -1.83 -0.82
CA ALA A 8 13.84 -0.65 -0.13
C ALA A 8 13.45 0.40 -1.19
N GLN A 9 12.29 0.21 -1.80
CA GLN A 9 11.69 1.12 -2.75
C GLN A 9 11.36 2.33 -1.90
N ILE A 10 12.00 3.44 -2.24
CA ILE A 10 11.75 4.71 -1.57
C ILE A 10 10.32 5.08 -1.92
N PHE A 11 9.41 4.78 -1.00
CA PHE A 11 7.99 5.06 -1.15
C PHE A 11 7.80 6.57 -0.95
N THR A 12 7.50 7.26 -2.04
CA THR A 12 7.18 8.68 -2.02
C THR A 12 5.72 8.87 -2.34
N CYS A 13 5.09 9.84 -1.68
CA CYS A 13 3.72 10.24 -1.94
C CYS A 13 3.60 10.86 -3.35
N ASP A 14 3.46 10.01 -4.35
CA ASP A 14 3.35 10.37 -5.77
C ASP A 14 1.89 10.67 -6.19
N GLY A 15 0.97 10.73 -5.24
CA GLY A 15 -0.46 10.94 -5.51
C GLY A 15 -1.25 9.66 -5.84
N ARG A 16 -0.65 8.49 -5.66
CA ARG A 16 -1.35 7.20 -5.74
C ARG A 16 -2.30 7.03 -4.57
N GLN A 17 -3.56 6.71 -4.87
CA GLN A 17 -4.63 6.61 -3.87
C GLN A 17 -5.36 5.27 -3.88
N HIS A 18 -5.11 4.39 -4.85
CA HIS A 18 -5.84 3.11 -4.99
C HIS A 18 -4.89 1.91 -5.03
N CYS A 19 -5.41 0.75 -4.61
CA CYS A 19 -4.68 -0.52 -4.54
C CYS A 19 -4.17 -1.03 -5.89
N SER A 20 -4.89 -0.75 -6.97
CA SER A 20 -4.46 -1.08 -8.34
C SER A 20 -3.18 -0.39 -8.78
N GLN A 21 -2.80 0.70 -8.11
CA GLN A 21 -1.57 1.45 -8.37
C GLN A 21 -0.41 0.99 -7.47
N MET A 22 -0.70 0.17 -6.46
CA MET A 22 0.31 -0.35 -5.54
C MET A 22 0.89 -1.64 -6.07
N ARG A 23 2.19 -1.81 -5.83
CA ARG A 23 2.93 -3.01 -6.26
C ARG A 23 2.97 -4.06 -5.16
N SER A 24 2.65 -3.70 -3.93
CA SER A 24 2.71 -4.56 -2.75
C SER A 24 1.91 -4.00 -1.58
N ARG A 25 1.46 -4.88 -0.69
CA ARG A 25 0.75 -4.49 0.53
C ARG A 25 1.61 -3.60 1.44
N ALA A 26 2.90 -3.92 1.59
CA ALA A 26 3.83 -3.09 2.37
C ALA A 26 3.99 -1.66 1.83
N GLU A 27 3.88 -1.47 0.51
CA GLU A 27 3.87 -0.14 -0.10
C GLU A 27 2.57 0.59 0.22
N ALA A 28 1.43 -0.09 0.09
CA ALA A 28 0.13 0.47 0.45
C ALA A 28 0.06 0.86 1.94
N GLU A 29 0.58 0.01 2.83
CA GLU A 29 0.68 0.27 4.28
C GLU A 29 1.52 1.52 4.57
N TYR A 30 2.65 1.65 3.87
CA TYR A 30 3.46 2.85 3.98
C TYR A 30 2.69 4.09 3.53
N PHE A 31 2.01 4.03 2.39
CA PHE A 31 1.26 5.16 1.84
C PHE A 31 0.11 5.58 2.76
N VAL A 32 -0.66 4.65 3.34
CA VAL A 32 -1.75 5.00 4.28
C VAL A 32 -1.22 5.70 5.53
N ARG A 33 -0.05 5.28 6.02
CA ARG A 33 0.55 5.85 7.24
C ARG A 33 1.33 7.14 7.00
N HIS A 34 1.92 7.34 5.83
CA HIS A 34 2.83 8.45 5.55
C HIS A 34 2.27 9.49 4.57
N CYS A 35 1.30 9.12 3.72
CA CYS A 35 0.76 9.99 2.69
C CYS A 35 -0.69 10.41 3.01
N PRO A 36 -0.99 11.71 3.10
CA PRO A 36 -2.37 12.17 3.17
C PRO A 36 -3.04 11.94 1.81
N ASN A 37 -4.34 11.61 1.81
CA ASN A 37 -5.20 11.34 0.64
C ASN A 37 -5.19 9.91 0.07
N THR A 38 -4.73 8.89 0.80
CA THR A 38 -4.90 7.51 0.35
C THR A 38 -6.34 7.02 0.46
N LYS A 39 -6.84 6.31 -0.55
CA LYS A 39 -8.15 5.64 -0.59
C LYS A 39 -8.00 4.13 -0.77
N MET A 40 -7.03 3.56 -0.06
CA MET A 40 -6.71 2.13 -0.08
C MET A 40 -7.25 1.39 1.14
N ASP A 41 -7.38 2.12 2.24
CA ASP A 41 -7.95 1.67 3.49
C ASP A 41 -9.36 2.26 3.58
N GLY A 42 -10.35 1.44 3.25
CA GLY A 42 -11.75 1.89 3.13
C GLY A 42 -12.43 2.05 4.49
N ASP A 43 -12.07 1.19 5.42
CA ASP A 43 -12.59 1.11 6.79
C ASP A 43 -11.66 1.77 7.83
N HIS A 44 -10.47 2.22 7.41
CA HIS A 44 -9.50 2.95 8.24
C HIS A 44 -8.96 2.12 9.40
N ASP A 45 -8.86 0.81 9.23
CA ASP A 45 -8.33 -0.13 10.23
C ASP A 45 -6.79 -0.23 10.20
N GLY A 46 -6.15 0.42 9.23
CA GLY A 46 -4.72 0.41 9.00
C GLY A 46 -4.24 -0.74 8.11
N VAL A 47 -5.15 -1.50 7.50
CA VAL A 47 -4.87 -2.55 6.52
C VAL A 47 -5.38 -2.12 5.14
N PRO A 48 -4.50 -1.57 4.29
CA PRO A 48 -4.89 -1.21 2.94
C PRO A 48 -5.08 -2.42 2.05
N CYS A 49 -5.99 -2.29 1.10
CA CYS A 49 -6.20 -3.26 0.02
C CYS A 49 -6.74 -4.63 0.49
N GLU A 50 -7.40 -4.69 1.65
CA GLU A 50 -8.09 -5.87 2.19
C GLU A 50 -9.08 -6.50 1.19
N ASN A 51 -9.71 -5.67 0.35
CA ASN A 51 -10.67 -6.11 -0.66
C ASN A 51 -10.03 -6.53 -1.99
N ASP A 52 -8.70 -6.42 -2.13
CA ASP A 52 -7.99 -6.73 -3.37
C ASP A 52 -7.31 -8.09 -3.27
N SER A 53 -7.86 -9.11 -3.95
CA SER A 53 -7.38 -10.50 -3.89
C SER A 53 -5.95 -10.72 -4.43
N ARG A 54 -5.27 -9.67 -4.90
CA ARG A 54 -3.88 -9.73 -5.35
C ARG A 54 -2.88 -9.51 -4.22
N PHE A 55 -3.32 -9.09 -3.03
CA PHE A 55 -2.51 -8.82 -1.84
C PHE A 55 -2.88 -9.72 -0.67
#